data_AF-A0A915MK18-F1
#
_entry.id   AF-A0A915MK18-F1
#
_cell.length_a   1.000
_cell.length_b   1.000
_cell.length_c   1.000
_cell.angle_alpha   90.00
_cell.angle_beta   90.00
_cell.angle_gamma   90.00
#
_symmetry.space_group_name_H-M   'P 1'
#
loop_
_entity.id
_entity.type
_entity.pdbx_description
1 polymer ?
#
loop_
_entity_poly.entity_id
_entity_poly.type
_entity_poly.pdbx_seq_one_letter_code
_entity_poly.pdbx_strand_id
1 'polypeptide(L)'
;MTNTVMSKRKLTWLVDEHLVDGWDDPRMPTVRGVMRRGLTVEGLKQFILAQGGSRSVVTMEWDKIWAFNKKVIDSTAHRYTGLDMAEIVPVKIVQQINTEIRQIPLLPK
;
A
#
# COMPACT_ATOMS: atom_id res chain seq x y z
N MET A 1 13.08 7.04 -9.38
CA MET A 1 11.99 6.06 -9.54
C MET A 1 12.22 5.33 -10.85
N THR A 2 12.70 4.11 -10.74
CA THR A 2 12.84 3.15 -11.84
C THR A 2 11.47 2.62 -12.27
N ASN A 3 11.38 2.10 -13.50
CA ASN A 3 10.16 1.52 -14.08
C ASN A 3 8.89 2.39 -13.98
N THR A 4 9.07 3.72 -14.05
CA THR A 4 7.99 4.69 -13.86
C THR A 4 7.92 5.65 -15.03
N VAL A 5 6.73 5.83 -15.57
CA VAL A 5 6.46 6.83 -16.61
C VAL A 5 6.01 8.13 -15.95
N MET A 6 6.77 9.21 -16.14
CA MET A 6 6.45 10.52 -15.54
C MET A 6 6.00 11.58 -16.57
N SER A 7 6.14 11.32 -17.87
CA SER A 7 5.77 12.31 -18.89
C SER A 7 4.26 12.51 -18.94
N LYS A 8 3.79 13.76 -18.81
CA LYS A 8 2.37 14.12 -18.88
C LYS A 8 1.67 13.50 -20.09
N ARG A 9 2.28 13.58 -21.28
CA ARG A 9 1.72 13.02 -22.53
C ARG A 9 1.37 11.53 -22.41
N LYS A 10 2.29 10.72 -21.87
CA LYS A 10 2.06 9.27 -21.70
C LYS A 10 1.03 8.98 -20.59
N LEU A 11 1.04 9.75 -19.51
CA LEU A 11 0.05 9.62 -18.44
C LEU A 11 -1.36 9.97 -18.91
N THR A 12 -1.49 11.04 -19.71
CA THR A 12 -2.76 11.41 -20.34
C THR A 12 -3.25 10.29 -21.27
N TRP A 13 -2.36 9.73 -22.10
CA TRP A 13 -2.70 8.57 -22.93
C TRP A 13 -3.22 7.37 -22.13
N LEU A 14 -2.61 7.03 -20.97
CA LEU A 14 -3.12 5.95 -20.11
C LEU A 14 -4.54 6.20 -19.60
N VAL A 15 -4.87 7.47 -19.31
CA VAL A 15 -6.19 7.87 -18.83
C VAL A 15 -7.21 7.85 -19.97
N ASP A 16 -6.82 8.38 -21.14
CA ASP A 16 -7.68 8.47 -22.32
C ASP A 16 -8.03 7.07 -22.88
N GLU A 17 -7.08 6.13 -22.84
CA GLU A 17 -7.30 4.73 -23.25
C GLU A 17 -7.97 3.87 -22.15
N HIS A 18 -8.40 4.48 -21.04
CA HIS A 18 -9.05 3.79 -19.92
C HIS A 18 -8.26 2.60 -19.35
N LEU A 19 -6.93 2.64 -19.43
CA LEU A 19 -6.05 1.64 -18.82
C LEU A 19 -5.93 1.83 -17.30
N VAL A 20 -6.31 3.02 -16.82
CA VAL A 20 -6.40 3.41 -15.41
C VAL A 20 -7.74 4.10 -15.15
N ASP A 21 -8.20 4.06 -13.89
CA ASP A 21 -9.47 4.68 -13.49
C ASP A 21 -9.46 6.21 -13.65
N GLY A 22 -8.27 6.82 -13.57
CA GLY A 22 -8.06 8.26 -13.65
C GLY A 22 -6.71 8.71 -13.11
N TRP A 23 -6.56 10.01 -12.91
CA TRP A 23 -5.31 10.62 -12.40
C TRP A 23 -4.98 10.28 -10.94
N ASP A 24 -5.99 9.83 -10.19
CA ASP A 24 -5.90 9.42 -8.80
C ASP A 24 -5.79 7.90 -8.64
N ASP A 25 -5.70 7.13 -9.72
CA ASP A 25 -5.54 5.67 -9.66
C ASP A 25 -4.28 5.27 -8.85
N PRO A 26 -4.34 4.25 -7.95
CA PRO A 26 -3.20 3.78 -7.15
C PRO A 26 -1.97 3.34 -7.94
N ARG A 27 -2.11 3.04 -9.22
CA ARG A 27 -1.01 2.67 -10.13
C ARG A 27 -0.31 3.89 -10.73
N MET A 28 -0.94 5.07 -10.66
CA MET A 28 -0.39 6.30 -11.23
C MET A 28 0.71 6.88 -10.33
N PRO A 29 1.84 7.33 -10.89
CA PRO A 29 2.93 7.95 -10.14
C PRO A 29 2.64 9.42 -9.83
N THR A 30 1.38 9.75 -9.55
CA THR A 30 0.92 11.08 -9.13
C THR A 30 0.85 11.12 -7.61
N VAL A 31 0.98 12.31 -7.02
CA VAL A 31 0.79 12.45 -5.57
C VAL A 31 -0.58 11.91 -5.14
N ARG A 32 -1.63 12.21 -5.91
CA ARG A 32 -2.99 11.71 -5.62
C ARG A 32 -3.09 10.19 -5.69
N GLY A 33 -2.52 9.57 -6.72
CA GLY A 33 -2.53 8.11 -6.90
C GLY A 33 -1.78 7.39 -5.78
N VAL A 34 -0.58 7.86 -5.46
CA VAL A 34 0.25 7.27 -4.42
C VAL A 34 -0.39 7.46 -3.02
N MET A 35 -1.06 8.58 -2.77
CA MET A 35 -1.83 8.79 -1.54
C MET A 35 -3.08 7.89 -1.49
N ARG A 36 -3.82 7.72 -2.59
CA ARG A 36 -4.96 6.78 -2.68
C ARG A 36 -4.52 5.33 -2.45
N ARG A 37 -3.29 4.97 -2.85
CA ARG A 37 -2.68 3.67 -2.56
C ARG A 37 -2.40 3.43 -1.07
N GLY A 38 -2.40 4.48 -0.25
CA GLY A 38 -2.13 4.38 1.19
C GLY A 38 -0.75 4.91 1.62
N LEU A 39 -0.11 5.76 0.82
CA LEU A 39 1.05 6.51 1.31
C LEU A 39 0.60 7.54 2.34
N THR A 40 1.25 7.54 3.50
CA THR A 40 1.04 8.55 4.54
C THR A 40 1.92 9.78 4.29
N VAL A 41 1.42 10.96 4.68
CA VAL A 41 2.19 12.22 4.59
C VAL A 41 3.48 12.12 5.40
N GLU A 42 3.42 11.48 6.57
CA GLU A 42 4.58 11.29 7.43
C GLU A 42 5.63 10.38 6.77
N GLY A 43 5.21 9.25 6.18
CA GLY A 43 6.10 8.37 5.43
C GLY A 43 6.79 9.07 4.26
N LEU A 44 6.06 9.94 3.54
CA LEU A 44 6.63 10.75 2.46
C LEU A 44 7.68 11.75 2.97
N LYS A 45 7.40 12.46 4.07
CA LYS A 45 8.35 13.39 4.68
C LYS A 45 9.62 12.69 5.12
N GLN A 46 9.49 11.55 5.82
CA GLN A 46 10.63 10.75 6.27
C GLN A 46 11.48 10.27 5.08
N PHE A 47 10.85 9.86 3.97
CA PHE A 47 11.55 9.49 2.74
C PHE A 47 12.33 10.67 2.13
N ILE A 48 11.74 11.85 2.04
CA ILE A 48 12.40 13.07 1.52
C ILE A 48 13.58 13.48 2.40
N LEU A 49 13.40 13.44 3.72
CA LEU A 49 14.46 13.75 4.69
C LEU A 49 15.62 12.75 4.59
N ALA A 50 15.31 11.45 4.46
CA ALA A 50 16.32 10.41 4.33
C ALA A 50 17.13 10.51 3.03
N GLN A 51 16.51 10.99 1.94
CA GLN A 51 17.21 11.23 0.69
C GLN A 51 18.22 12.39 0.80
N GLY A 52 17.92 13.39 1.62
CA GLY A 52 18.77 14.55 1.85
C GLY A 52 18.86 15.50 0.65
N GLY A 53 19.50 16.65 0.87
CA GLY A 53 19.78 17.63 -0.18
C GLY A 53 21.09 17.31 -0.88
N SER A 54 21.03 16.79 -2.11
CA SER A 54 22.20 16.60 -2.96
C SER A 54 21.97 17.22 -4.33
N ARG A 55 23.06 17.68 -4.96
CA ARG A 55 23.04 18.14 -6.36
C ARG A 55 22.97 16.98 -7.35
N SER A 56 23.40 15.80 -6.95
CA SER A 56 23.41 14.62 -7.81
C SER A 56 22.00 14.06 -7.94
N VAL A 57 21.57 13.80 -9.18
CA VAL A 57 20.30 13.13 -9.44
C VAL A 57 20.46 11.65 -9.10
N VAL A 58 19.63 11.16 -8.18
CA VAL A 58 19.62 9.75 -7.77
C VAL A 58 18.30 9.12 -8.17
N THR A 59 18.39 8.07 -8.99
CA THR A 59 17.22 7.25 -9.33
C THR A 59 17.03 6.19 -8.26
N MET A 60 16.00 6.34 -7.43
CA MET A 60 15.63 5.35 -6.41
C MET A 60 14.54 4.38 -6.88
N GLU A 61 14.53 3.17 -6.33
CA GLU A 61 13.45 2.19 -6.44
C GLU A 61 12.22 2.58 -5.60
N TRP A 62 11.04 2.09 -5.99
CA TRP A 62 9.79 2.30 -5.24
C TRP A 62 9.79 1.61 -3.86
N ASP A 63 10.53 0.52 -3.69
CA ASP A 63 10.54 -0.22 -2.43
C ASP A 63 11.00 0.63 -1.24
N LYS A 64 11.89 1.60 -1.49
CA LYS A 64 12.38 2.49 -0.43
C LYS A 64 11.26 3.34 0.17
N ILE A 65 10.44 3.99 -0.67
CA ILE A 65 9.35 4.84 -0.16
C ILE A 65 8.31 4.01 0.60
N TRP A 66 8.01 2.80 0.12
CA TRP A 66 7.09 1.90 0.81
C TRP A 66 7.65 1.33 2.11
N ALA A 67 8.97 1.10 2.20
CA ALA A 67 9.61 0.71 3.44
C ALA A 67 9.51 1.79 4.52
N PHE A 68 9.69 3.08 4.16
CA PHE A 68 9.46 4.19 5.10
C PHE A 68 8.00 4.29 5.53
N ASN A 69 7.07 4.17 4.58
CA ASN A 69 5.64 4.20 4.87
C ASN A 69 5.22 3.05 5.79
N LYS A 70 5.75 1.84 5.58
CA LYS A 70 5.48 0.66 6.41
C LYS A 70 5.85 0.93 7.88
N LYS A 71 6.98 1.58 8.16
CA LYS A 71 7.39 1.91 9.55
C LYS A 71 6.38 2.81 10.25
N VAL A 72 5.78 3.75 9.53
CA VAL A 72 4.75 4.64 10.08
C VAL A 72 3.43 3.89 10.30
N ILE A 73 3.00 3.14 9.28
CA ILE A 73 1.71 2.42 9.30
C ILE A 73 1.71 1.29 10.31
N ASP A 74 2.82 0.59 10.53
CA ASP A 74 2.88 -0.58 11.42
C ASP A 74 2.49 -0.24 12.87
N SER A 75 2.77 0.98 13.33
CA SER A 75 2.39 1.44 14.68
C SER A 75 0.90 1.77 14.82
N THR A 76 0.23 2.15 13.72
CA THR A 76 -1.13 2.71 13.74
C THR A 76 -2.18 1.77 13.14
N ALA A 77 -1.78 0.84 12.27
CA ALA A 77 -2.69 -0.03 11.55
C ALA A 77 -3.16 -1.21 12.41
N HIS A 78 -4.47 -1.37 12.52
CA HIS A 78 -5.10 -2.54 13.11
C HIS A 78 -4.93 -3.77 12.21
N ARG A 79 -4.67 -4.93 12.83
CA ARG A 79 -4.51 -6.23 12.17
C ARG A 79 -5.86 -6.94 12.17
N TYR A 80 -6.35 -7.27 10.98
CA TYR A 80 -7.57 -8.06 10.77
C TYR A 80 -7.24 -9.34 10.00
N THR A 81 -7.98 -10.41 10.27
CA THR A 81 -7.88 -11.65 9.49
C THR A 81 -8.93 -11.63 8.39
N GLY A 82 -8.50 -11.60 7.14
CA GLY A 82 -9.35 -11.81 5.97
C GLY A 82 -9.19 -13.24 5.46
N LEU A 83 -10.28 -13.91 5.14
CA LEU A 83 -10.29 -15.18 4.44
C LEU A 83 -10.81 -14.95 3.03
N ASP A 84 -10.15 -15.54 2.03
CA ASP A 84 -10.71 -15.58 0.69
C ASP A 84 -11.87 -16.57 0.66
N MET A 85 -13.04 -16.09 0.21
CA MET A 85 -14.25 -16.90 0.14
C MET A 85 -14.16 -17.96 -0.96
N ALA A 86 -13.25 -17.81 -1.92
CA ALA A 86 -13.09 -18.75 -3.04
C ALA A 86 -12.44 -20.09 -2.62
N GLU A 87 -11.61 -20.10 -1.58
CA GLU A 87 -10.79 -21.26 -1.19
C GLU A 87 -11.16 -21.82 0.20
N ILE A 88 -12.45 -21.76 0.56
CA ILE A 88 -12.90 -22.27 1.85
C ILE A 88 -12.86 -23.81 1.85
N VAL A 89 -12.11 -24.37 2.80
CA VAL A 89 -12.07 -25.82 3.04
C VAL A 89 -13.19 -26.22 4.01
N PRO A 90 -14.18 -27.04 3.59
CA PRO A 90 -15.23 -27.49 4.49
C PRO A 90 -14.67 -28.50 5.50
N VAL A 91 -14.82 -28.21 6.79
CA VAL A 91 -14.37 -29.10 7.87
C VAL A 91 -15.59 -29.73 8.54
N LYS A 92 -15.62 -31.06 8.59
CA LYS A 92 -16.66 -31.81 9.32
C LYS A 92 -16.22 -32.00 10.78
N ILE A 93 -16.99 -31.43 11.68
CA ILE A 93 -16.74 -31.50 13.12
C ILE A 93 -17.50 -32.70 13.69
N VAL A 94 -16.80 -33.59 14.41
CA VAL A 94 -17.32 -34.89 14.87
C VAL A 94 -17.75 -34.87 16.35
N GLN A 95 -17.44 -33.80 17.10
CA GLN A 95 -17.75 -33.67 18.53
C GLN A 95 -18.55 -32.39 18.82
N GLN A 96 -19.36 -32.39 19.89
CA GLN A 96 -20.08 -31.20 20.35
C GLN A 96 -19.10 -30.09 20.73
N ILE A 97 -19.20 -28.95 20.07
CA ILE A 97 -18.36 -27.77 20.31
C ILE A 97 -19.15 -26.73 21.10
N ASN A 98 -18.56 -26.24 22.19
CA ASN A 98 -18.94 -24.96 22.78
C ASN A 98 -18.37 -23.83 21.92
N THR A 99 -19.23 -22.90 21.49
CA THR A 99 -18.79 -21.74 20.71
C THR A 99 -18.02 -20.77 21.61
N GLU A 100 -16.70 -20.77 21.55
CA GLU A 100 -15.85 -19.76 22.20
C GLU A 100 -15.64 -18.55 21.27
N ILE A 101 -16.11 -17.37 21.70
CA ILE A 101 -15.79 -16.10 21.03
C ILE A 101 -14.50 -15.56 21.66
N ARG A 102 -13.42 -15.50 20.89
CA ARG A 102 -12.14 -14.91 21.33
C ARG A 102 -11.98 -13.50 20.80
N GLN A 103 -11.71 -12.55 21.69
CA GLN A 103 -11.29 -11.21 21.30
C GLN A 103 -9.76 -11.19 21.14
N ILE A 104 -9.31 -10.93 19.93
CA ILE A 104 -7.88 -10.85 19.59
C ILE A 104 -7.47 -9.36 19.61
N PRO A 105 -6.32 -9.00 20.21
CA PRO A 105 -5.81 -7.64 20.15
C PRO A 105 -5.58 -7.18 18.70
N LEU A 106 -6.03 -5.96 18.39
CA LEU A 106 -5.90 -5.38 17.04
C LEU A 106 -4.48 -4.90 16.72
N LEU A 107 -3.64 -4.67 17.73
CA LEU A 107 -2.25 -4.28 17.58
C LEU A 107 -1.35 -5.40 18.16
N PRO A 108 -0.25 -5.78 17.46
CA PRO A 108 0.77 -6.63 18.02
C PRO A 108 1.50 -5.88 19.13
N LYS A 109 1.98 -6.65 20.10
CA LYS A 109 2.85 -6.15 21.17
C LYS A 109 4.26 -5.93 20.65
#